data_AF-A0AAV2T684-F1
#
_entry.id   AF-A0AAV2T684-F1
#
_cell.length_a   1.000
_cell.length_b   1.000
_cell.length_c   1.000
_cell.angle_alpha   90.00
_cell.angle_beta   90.00
_cell.angle_gamma   90.00
#
_symmetry.space_group_name_H-M   'P 1'
#
loop_
_entity.id
_entity.type
_entity.pdbx_description
1 polymer ?
#
loop_
_entity_poly.entity_id
_entity_poly.type
_entity_poly.pdbx_seq_one_letter_code
_entity_poly.pdbx_strand_id
1 'polypeptide(L)'
;MLVIFMNGANGLYCIFSALNMSDPKLCTSANLVRLVGNLLCLAIVILGAALIGAAAFIITMYEYMGEIFGREVFFGASYTILACGILTFVVGVIGFYDFTEENRFTTIITVAGLVCLTIAVVVSGALMFAYPRLMSSSVLNALTSSLPLYGQINLITEAWNTLQSYLRCCAINDFGWDDYKQTIWFNTTNKDIYESGVTVPISSPYYLAVPPSCCATLIDGVTGYATDTYRDVSRCQHWLFGPPLRKSGAHNDALYYRGCYIVLIEYMKMHTKYLFILTMICCGVFVLTFLILVCCKLIRPSKTKWN
;
A
#
# COMPACT_ATOMS: atom_id res chain seq x y z
N MET A 1 -26.98 16.08 0.39
CA MET A 1 -27.72 16.38 -0.86
C MET A 1 -27.79 15.09 -1.67
N LEU A 2 -28.68 14.21 -1.22
CA LEU A 2 -28.58 12.76 -1.36
C LEU A 2 -29.98 12.22 -1.65
N VAL A 3 -30.56 12.67 -2.78
CA VAL A 3 -31.89 12.23 -3.27
C VAL A 3 -31.95 12.35 -4.79
N ILE A 4 -31.03 11.72 -5.53
CA ILE A 4 -31.21 11.34 -6.95
C ILE A 4 -30.38 10.06 -7.12
N PHE A 5 -30.90 9.05 -7.82
CA PHE A 5 -30.41 7.66 -7.93
C PHE A 5 -30.99 6.62 -6.94
N MET A 6 -32.28 6.71 -6.64
CA MET A 6 -33.11 5.50 -6.56
C MET A 6 -33.81 5.29 -7.90
N ASN A 7 -33.18 4.51 -8.79
CA ASN A 7 -33.83 3.77 -9.87
C ASN A 7 -32.96 2.56 -10.23
N GLY A 8 -32.80 1.68 -9.25
CA GLY A 8 -31.94 0.49 -9.29
C GLY A 8 -32.54 -0.73 -9.98
N ALA A 9 -33.60 -0.59 -10.78
CA ALA A 9 -34.21 -1.72 -11.49
C ALA A 9 -33.64 -1.92 -12.91
N ASN A 10 -33.22 -0.87 -13.61
CA ASN A 10 -32.86 -1.00 -15.03
C ASN A 10 -31.39 -1.41 -15.27
N GLY A 11 -30.50 -1.18 -14.30
CA GLY A 11 -29.07 -1.56 -14.42
C GLY A 11 -28.82 -3.06 -14.32
N LEU A 12 -29.58 -3.78 -13.47
CA LEU A 12 -29.45 -5.24 -13.35
C LEU A 12 -30.09 -5.99 -14.52
N TYR A 13 -31.14 -5.43 -15.14
CA TYR A 13 -31.77 -6.04 -16.32
C TYR A 13 -30.81 -6.11 -17.52
N CYS A 14 -29.90 -5.15 -17.70
CA CYS A 14 -28.86 -5.22 -18.74
C CYS A 14 -27.79 -6.29 -18.46
N ILE A 15 -27.47 -6.55 -17.18
CA ILE A 15 -26.52 -7.61 -16.80
C ILE A 15 -27.16 -8.99 -17.08
N PHE A 16 -28.45 -9.15 -16.78
CA PHE A 16 -29.17 -10.40 -17.06
C PHE A 16 -29.52 -10.59 -18.54
N SER A 17 -29.78 -9.53 -19.31
CA SER A 17 -30.03 -9.66 -20.76
C SER A 17 -28.77 -10.05 -21.54
N ALA A 18 -27.57 -9.74 -21.02
CA ALA A 18 -26.31 -10.18 -21.61
C ALA A 18 -26.05 -11.68 -21.45
N LEU A 19 -26.64 -12.32 -20.44
CA LEU A 19 -26.48 -13.77 -20.17
C LEU A 19 -27.54 -14.65 -20.86
N ASN A 20 -28.63 -14.06 -21.37
CA ASN A 20 -29.77 -14.81 -21.92
C ASN A 20 -29.95 -14.61 -23.44
N MET A 21 -28.85 -14.61 -24.20
CA MET A 21 -28.89 -14.66 -25.66
C MET A 21 -28.91 -16.09 -26.16
N SER A 22 -30.09 -16.71 -26.18
CA SER A 22 -30.39 -17.83 -27.06
C SER A 22 -30.69 -17.30 -28.46
N ASP A 23 -29.66 -17.00 -29.26
CA ASP A 23 -29.75 -16.93 -30.74
C ASP A 23 -28.35 -16.86 -31.41
N PRO A 24 -28.12 -17.53 -32.55
CA PRO A 24 -26.79 -17.80 -33.13
C PRO A 24 -26.22 -16.64 -33.97
N LYS A 25 -26.38 -15.38 -33.54
CA LYS A 25 -25.82 -14.18 -34.23
C LYS A 25 -24.78 -13.43 -33.40
N LEU A 26 -24.08 -14.12 -32.49
CA LEU A 26 -22.99 -13.55 -31.70
C LEU A 26 -21.76 -13.16 -32.57
N CYS A 27 -21.63 -13.69 -33.79
CA CYS A 27 -20.49 -13.49 -34.68
C CYS A 27 -20.69 -12.39 -35.73
N THR A 28 -20.97 -11.15 -35.31
CA THR A 28 -20.69 -9.98 -36.16
C THR A 28 -19.56 -9.18 -35.52
N SER A 29 -18.58 -8.73 -36.31
CA SER A 29 -17.40 -8.01 -35.81
C SER A 29 -17.73 -6.81 -34.92
N ALA A 30 -18.88 -6.16 -35.14
CA ALA A 30 -19.36 -5.05 -34.32
C ALA A 30 -19.81 -5.47 -32.90
N ASN A 31 -20.45 -6.64 -32.74
CA ASN A 31 -20.91 -7.12 -31.44
C ASN A 31 -19.74 -7.58 -30.57
N LEU A 32 -18.72 -8.19 -31.18
CA LEU A 32 -17.48 -8.58 -30.49
C LEU A 32 -16.74 -7.36 -29.92
N VAL A 33 -16.61 -6.28 -30.71
CA VAL A 33 -15.95 -5.03 -30.27
C VAL A 33 -16.67 -4.42 -29.07
N ARG A 34 -18.01 -4.38 -29.09
CA ARG A 34 -18.80 -3.86 -27.96
C ARG A 34 -18.65 -4.72 -26.70
N LEU A 35 -18.68 -6.05 -26.84
CA LEU A 35 -18.50 -6.96 -25.72
C LEU A 35 -17.11 -6.80 -25.09
N VAL A 36 -16.05 -6.81 -25.91
CA VAL A 36 -14.66 -6.66 -25.43
C VAL A 36 -14.46 -5.28 -24.78
N GLY A 37 -14.96 -4.21 -25.41
CA GLY A 37 -14.89 -2.86 -24.85
C GLY A 37 -15.58 -2.73 -23.49
N ASN A 38 -16.80 -3.27 -23.38
CA ASN A 38 -17.54 -3.30 -22.10
C ASN A 38 -16.79 -4.06 -21.01
N LEU A 39 -16.20 -5.22 -21.32
CA LEU A 39 -15.41 -6.00 -20.37
C LEU A 39 -14.16 -5.24 -19.89
N LEU A 40 -13.46 -4.56 -20.81
CA LEU A 40 -12.30 -3.74 -20.46
C LEU A 40 -12.71 -2.55 -19.58
N CYS A 41 -13.78 -1.83 -19.92
CA CYS A 41 -14.28 -0.74 -19.10
C CYS A 41 -14.75 -1.21 -17.71
N LEU A 42 -15.37 -2.39 -17.62
CA LEU A 42 -15.73 -2.98 -16.33
C LEU A 42 -14.49 -3.28 -15.47
N ALA A 43 -13.41 -3.80 -16.08
CA ALA A 43 -12.14 -3.99 -15.38
C ALA A 43 -11.58 -2.65 -14.84
N ILE A 44 -11.66 -1.57 -15.62
CA ILE A 44 -11.26 -0.22 -15.19
C ILE A 44 -12.10 0.26 -14.00
N VAL A 45 -13.43 0.03 -14.02
CA VAL A 45 -14.32 0.37 -12.90
C VAL A 45 -13.93 -0.37 -11.64
N ILE A 46 -13.69 -1.68 -11.74
CA ILE A 46 -13.29 -2.52 -10.59
C ILE A 46 -11.94 -2.04 -10.03
N LEU A 47 -10.97 -1.72 -10.90
CA LEU A 47 -9.68 -1.17 -10.48
C LEU A 47 -9.85 0.17 -9.76
N GLY A 48 -10.68 1.07 -10.28
CA GLY A 48 -11.00 2.34 -9.63
C GLY A 48 -11.63 2.16 -8.25
N ALA A 49 -12.63 1.27 -8.14
CA ALA A 49 -13.28 0.95 -6.86
C ALA A 49 -12.31 0.34 -5.84
N ALA A 50 -11.43 -0.57 -6.29
CA ALA A 50 -10.40 -1.16 -5.45
C ALA A 50 -9.40 -0.11 -4.93
N LEU A 51 -8.98 0.84 -5.78
CA LEU A 51 -8.11 1.94 -5.38
C LEU A 51 -8.77 2.86 -4.34
N ILE A 52 -10.05 3.19 -4.52
CA ILE A 52 -10.81 3.99 -3.55
C ILE A 52 -10.88 3.25 -2.21
N GLY A 53 -11.24 1.97 -2.23
CA GLY A 53 -11.31 1.14 -1.02
C GLY A 53 -9.97 1.03 -0.30
N ALA A 54 -8.89 0.78 -1.04
CA ALA A 54 -7.55 0.71 -0.49
C ALA A 54 -7.10 2.05 0.11
N ALA A 55 -7.33 3.17 -0.58
CA ALA A 55 -6.96 4.49 -0.06
C ALA A 55 -7.76 4.86 1.20
N ALA A 56 -9.07 4.61 1.21
CA ALA A 56 -9.91 4.85 2.39
C ALA A 56 -9.48 3.97 3.58
N PHE A 57 -9.12 2.72 3.32
CA PHE A 57 -8.59 1.81 4.34
C PHE A 57 -7.25 2.32 4.89
N ILE A 58 -6.33 2.78 4.03
CA ILE A 58 -5.03 3.32 4.45
C ILE A 58 -5.20 4.55 5.35
N ILE A 59 -6.04 5.49 4.94
CA ILE A 59 -6.27 6.75 5.67
C ILE A 59 -6.86 6.48 7.06
N THR A 60 -7.74 5.48 7.19
CA THR A 60 -8.44 5.20 8.45
C THR A 60 -7.66 4.31 9.40
N MET A 61 -6.95 3.30 8.89
CA MET A 61 -6.28 2.30 9.74
C MET A 61 -4.82 2.62 10.03
N TYR A 62 -4.16 3.45 9.21
CA TYR A 62 -2.72 3.70 9.31
C TYR A 62 -2.37 5.19 9.51
N GLU A 63 -3.25 5.94 10.17
CA GLU A 63 -3.03 7.38 10.44
C GLU A 63 -1.69 7.66 11.14
N TYR A 64 -1.30 6.79 12.07
CA TYR A 64 -0.07 6.88 12.86
C TYR A 64 1.21 6.78 12.02
N MET A 65 1.17 6.16 10.84
CA MET A 65 2.34 6.06 9.96
C MET A 65 2.76 7.43 9.42
N GLY A 66 1.83 8.40 9.38
CA GLY A 66 2.13 9.78 8.99
C GLY A 66 3.17 10.46 9.88
N GLU A 67 3.31 10.07 11.14
CA GLU A 67 4.28 10.68 12.05
C GLU A 67 5.72 10.22 11.81
N ILE A 68 5.93 9.02 11.24
CA ILE A 68 7.27 8.54 10.84
C ILE A 68 7.69 9.14 9.51
N PHE A 69 6.81 9.09 8.51
CA PHE A 69 7.16 9.46 7.13
C PHE A 69 6.98 10.96 6.85
N GLY A 70 6.44 11.72 7.81
CA GLY A 70 6.07 13.11 7.66
C GLY A 70 4.60 13.24 7.25
N ARG A 71 3.82 13.93 8.08
CA ARG A 71 2.36 14.03 7.99
C ARG A 71 1.92 14.49 6.59
N GLU A 72 2.52 15.56 6.09
CA GLU A 72 2.20 16.15 4.79
C GLU A 72 2.41 15.17 3.63
N VAL A 73 3.50 14.40 3.68
CA VAL A 73 3.85 13.46 2.60
C VAL A 73 2.90 12.27 2.61
N PHE A 74 2.60 11.71 3.78
CA PHE A 74 1.74 10.54 3.91
C PHE A 74 0.28 10.84 3.53
N PHE A 75 -0.29 11.91 4.08
CA PHE A 75 -1.66 12.31 3.75
C PHE A 75 -1.77 12.81 2.31
N GLY A 76 -0.79 13.58 1.83
CA GLY A 76 -0.75 14.02 0.45
C GLY A 76 -0.74 12.85 -0.54
N ALA A 77 0.07 11.82 -0.30
CA ALA A 77 0.09 10.61 -1.12
C ALA A 77 -1.25 9.85 -1.05
N SER A 78 -1.80 9.67 0.14
CA SER A 78 -3.04 8.91 0.35
C SER A 78 -4.25 9.57 -0.31
N TYR A 79 -4.40 10.90 -0.19
CA TYR A 79 -5.46 11.64 -0.88
C TYR A 79 -5.27 11.67 -2.40
N THR A 80 -4.03 11.67 -2.88
CA THR A 80 -3.75 11.58 -4.32
C THR A 80 -4.21 10.25 -4.88
N ILE A 81 -3.91 9.13 -4.20
CA ILE A 81 -4.37 7.79 -4.61
C ILE A 81 -5.91 7.74 -4.61
N LEU A 82 -6.55 8.29 -3.60
CA LEU A 82 -8.01 8.37 -3.51
C LEU A 82 -8.61 9.15 -4.70
N ALA A 83 -8.07 10.33 -5.01
CA ALA A 83 -8.52 11.15 -6.13
C ALA A 83 -8.34 10.43 -7.48
N CYS A 84 -7.18 9.80 -7.71
CA CYS A 84 -6.92 9.00 -8.90
C CYS A 84 -7.87 7.80 -9.01
N GLY A 85 -8.22 7.14 -7.89
CA GLY A 85 -9.19 6.06 -7.85
C GLY A 85 -10.59 6.51 -8.27
N ILE A 86 -11.06 7.65 -7.74
CA ILE A 86 -12.35 8.25 -8.10
C ILE A 86 -12.39 8.60 -9.60
N LEU A 87 -11.33 9.25 -10.12
CA LEU A 87 -11.24 9.58 -11.54
C LEU A 87 -11.26 8.33 -12.42
N THR A 88 -10.52 7.29 -12.04
CA THR A 88 -10.49 6.01 -12.76
C THR A 88 -11.87 5.34 -12.78
N PHE A 89 -12.56 5.34 -11.65
CA PHE A 89 -13.92 4.81 -11.53
C PHE A 89 -14.90 5.56 -12.44
N VAL A 90 -14.91 6.90 -12.39
CA VAL A 90 -15.81 7.72 -13.21
C VAL A 90 -15.54 7.53 -14.71
N VAL A 91 -14.27 7.56 -15.13
CA VAL A 91 -13.91 7.32 -16.55
C VAL A 91 -14.32 5.91 -16.99
N GLY A 92 -14.17 4.91 -16.13
CA GLY A 92 -14.62 3.54 -16.40
C GLY A 92 -16.13 3.43 -16.60
N VAL A 93 -16.93 4.10 -15.76
CA VAL A 93 -18.40 4.09 -15.85
C VAL A 93 -18.87 4.80 -17.13
N ILE A 94 -18.30 5.96 -17.45
CA ILE A 94 -18.62 6.68 -18.69
C ILE A 94 -18.19 5.83 -19.90
N GLY A 95 -17.07 5.12 -19.82
CA GLY A 95 -16.60 4.20 -20.86
C GLY A 95 -17.57 3.03 -21.09
N PHE A 96 -18.05 2.43 -20.02
CA PHE A 96 -19.05 1.35 -20.11
C PHE A 96 -20.36 1.84 -20.73
N TYR A 97 -20.82 3.02 -20.31
CA TYR A 97 -21.99 3.65 -20.91
C TYR A 97 -21.77 3.96 -22.40
N ASP A 98 -20.60 4.47 -22.78
CA ASP A 98 -20.25 4.76 -24.17
C ASP A 98 -20.36 3.51 -25.06
N PHE A 99 -19.83 2.36 -24.64
CA PHE A 99 -19.93 1.12 -25.42
C PHE A 99 -21.36 0.56 -25.55
N THR A 100 -22.25 0.92 -24.63
CA THR A 100 -23.67 0.55 -24.66
C THR A 100 -24.48 1.52 -25.53
N GLU A 101 -24.28 2.83 -25.33
CA GLU A 101 -24.94 3.90 -26.06
C GLU A 101 -23.93 4.72 -26.87
N GLU A 102 -24.01 4.62 -28.20
CA GLU A 102 -23.07 5.29 -29.09
C GLU A 102 -23.35 6.81 -29.18
N ASN A 103 -22.72 7.58 -28.30
CA ASN A 103 -22.70 9.03 -28.34
C ASN A 103 -21.27 9.56 -28.58
N ARG A 104 -21.09 10.45 -29.56
CA ARG A 104 -19.77 11.03 -29.88
C ARG A 104 -19.19 11.82 -28.71
N PHE A 105 -20.03 12.49 -27.92
CA PHE A 105 -19.58 13.28 -26.79
C PHE A 105 -18.98 12.40 -25.69
N THR A 106 -19.63 11.28 -25.36
CA THR A 106 -19.11 10.31 -24.37
C THR A 106 -17.83 9.64 -24.87
N THR A 107 -17.72 9.38 -26.17
CA THR A 107 -16.51 8.83 -26.77
C THR A 107 -15.33 9.80 -26.64
N ILE A 108 -15.54 11.10 -26.87
CA ILE A 108 -14.47 12.11 -26.72
C ILE A 108 -14.02 12.22 -25.25
N ILE A 109 -14.97 12.27 -24.31
CA ILE A 109 -14.65 12.36 -22.87
C ILE A 109 -13.87 11.13 -22.41
N THR A 110 -14.29 9.94 -22.81
CA THR A 110 -13.65 8.68 -22.42
C THR A 110 -12.25 8.56 -23.00
N VAL A 111 -12.06 8.94 -24.27
CA VAL A 111 -10.74 9.00 -24.90
C VAL A 111 -9.81 9.98 -24.16
N ALA A 112 -10.28 11.21 -23.88
CA ALA A 112 -9.50 12.19 -23.14
C ALA A 112 -9.14 11.70 -21.72
N GLY A 113 -10.11 11.11 -21.02
CA GLY A 113 -9.92 10.51 -19.70
C GLY A 113 -8.88 9.37 -19.71
N LEU A 114 -8.96 8.46 -20.67
CA LEU A 114 -8.00 7.36 -20.82
C LEU A 114 -6.58 7.86 -21.10
N VAL A 115 -6.41 8.92 -21.89
CA VAL A 115 -5.10 9.54 -22.13
C VAL A 115 -4.55 10.12 -20.83
N CYS A 116 -5.34 10.88 -20.07
CA CYS A 116 -4.93 11.41 -18.78
C CYS A 116 -4.54 10.31 -17.78
N LEU A 117 -5.34 9.23 -17.69
CA LEU A 117 -5.06 8.09 -16.81
C LEU A 117 -3.79 7.33 -17.22
N THR A 118 -3.56 7.18 -18.53
CA THR A 118 -2.34 6.53 -19.04
C THR A 118 -1.10 7.33 -18.65
N ILE A 119 -1.12 8.66 -18.82
CA ILE A 119 -0.02 9.54 -18.39
C ILE A 119 0.21 9.42 -16.88
N ALA A 120 -0.86 9.48 -16.07
CA ALA A 120 -0.77 9.36 -14.62
C ALA A 120 -0.15 8.02 -14.18
N VAL A 121 -0.56 6.90 -14.80
CA VAL A 121 -0.03 5.56 -14.51
C VAL A 121 1.43 5.43 -14.91
N VAL A 122 1.84 5.97 -16.07
CA VAL A 122 3.25 5.94 -16.51
C VAL A 122 4.14 6.75 -15.58
N VAL A 123 3.73 7.97 -15.20
CA VAL A 123 4.48 8.81 -14.25
C VAL A 123 4.58 8.14 -12.88
N SER A 124 3.47 7.61 -12.37
CA SER A 124 3.44 6.91 -11.08
C SER A 124 4.29 5.64 -11.09
N GLY A 125 4.25 4.87 -12.19
CA GLY A 125 5.07 3.67 -12.38
C GLY A 125 6.57 3.98 -12.41
N ALA A 126 6.97 5.05 -13.10
CA ALA A 126 8.36 5.51 -13.14
C ALA A 126 8.85 5.96 -11.76
N LEU A 127 8.04 6.75 -11.05
CA LEU A 127 8.33 7.17 -9.68
C LEU A 127 8.47 5.97 -8.76
N MET A 128 7.51 5.05 -8.76
CA MET A 128 7.52 3.85 -7.92
C MET A 128 8.75 2.97 -8.16
N PHE A 129 9.20 2.84 -9.42
CA PHE A 129 10.41 2.07 -9.75
C PHE A 129 11.70 2.77 -9.25
N ALA A 130 11.75 4.09 -9.35
CA ALA A 130 12.92 4.87 -8.91
C ALA A 130 12.98 5.06 -7.38
N TYR A 131 11.82 5.09 -6.71
CA TYR A 131 11.67 5.50 -5.31
C TYR A 131 12.56 4.75 -4.32
N PRO A 132 12.66 3.40 -4.33
CA PRO A 132 13.50 2.69 -3.35
C PRO A 132 15.00 3.02 -3.45
N ARG A 133 15.45 3.50 -4.62
CA ARG A 133 16.86 3.90 -4.83
C ARG A 133 17.09 5.35 -4.44
N LEU A 134 16.13 6.23 -4.73
CA LEU A 134 16.24 7.66 -4.46
C LEU A 134 16.01 7.99 -2.97
N MET A 135 15.18 7.20 -2.28
CA MET A 135 14.73 7.52 -0.92
C MET A 135 15.47 6.77 0.16
N SER A 136 16.44 5.91 -0.17
CA SER A 136 17.17 5.13 0.84
C SER A 136 17.81 6.03 1.91
N SER A 137 18.43 7.14 1.50
CA SER A 137 19.02 8.12 2.42
C SER A 137 17.97 8.86 3.25
N SER A 138 16.84 9.24 2.64
CA SER A 138 15.75 9.91 3.34
C SER A 138 15.10 9.00 4.39
N VAL A 139 14.89 7.73 4.05
CA VAL A 139 14.38 6.71 4.98
C VAL A 139 15.35 6.52 6.14
N LEU A 140 16.65 6.38 5.86
CA LEU A 140 17.65 6.26 6.92
C LEU A 140 17.66 7.48 7.85
N ASN A 141 17.59 8.69 7.30
CA ASN A 141 17.52 9.93 8.07
C ASN A 141 16.26 9.99 8.95
N ALA A 142 15.09 9.61 8.41
CA ALA A 142 13.84 9.58 9.16
C ALA A 142 13.86 8.56 10.31
N LEU A 143 14.43 7.38 10.08
CA LEU A 143 14.62 6.38 11.14
C LEU A 143 15.60 6.88 12.21
N THR A 144 16.70 7.52 11.79
CA THR A 144 17.73 8.03 12.71
C THR A 144 17.21 9.18 13.56
N SER A 145 16.38 10.08 13.01
CA SER A 145 15.82 11.21 13.76
C SER A 145 14.65 10.82 14.66
N SER A 146 13.88 9.79 14.30
CA SER A 146 12.69 9.39 15.06
C SER A 146 12.98 8.42 16.21
N LEU A 147 13.97 7.52 16.09
CA LEU A 147 14.25 6.52 17.12
C LEU A 147 14.53 7.12 18.52
N PRO A 148 15.32 8.20 18.68
CA PRO A 148 15.57 8.80 20.00
C PRO A 148 14.31 9.26 20.74
N LEU A 149 13.26 9.63 20.01
CA LEU A 149 11.97 10.08 20.53
C LEU A 149 11.03 8.93 20.94
N TYR A 150 11.45 7.69 20.71
CA TYR A 150 10.71 6.50 21.12
C TYR A 150 10.51 6.49 22.65
N GLY A 151 9.26 6.26 23.08
CA GLY A 151 8.83 6.34 24.49
C GLY A 151 8.44 7.74 24.99
N GLN A 152 8.65 8.79 24.20
CA GLN A 152 8.19 10.15 24.55
C GLN A 152 6.88 10.48 23.83
N ILE A 153 6.83 10.22 22.53
CA ILE A 153 5.68 10.52 21.68
C ILE A 153 4.98 9.19 21.35
N ASN A 154 3.71 9.06 21.76
CA ASN A 154 2.95 7.82 21.59
C ASN A 154 2.88 7.38 20.12
N LEU A 155 2.61 8.32 19.20
CA LEU A 155 2.52 8.01 17.77
C LEU A 155 3.85 7.48 17.19
N ILE A 156 4.99 8.08 17.56
CA ILE A 156 6.32 7.58 17.16
C ILE A 156 6.55 6.18 17.73
N THR A 157 6.16 5.97 18.98
CA THR A 157 6.33 4.69 19.68
C THR A 157 5.51 3.58 19.01
N GLU A 158 4.23 3.83 18.71
CA GLU A 158 3.36 2.89 18.01
C GLU A 158 3.84 2.58 16.60
N ALA A 159 4.31 3.60 15.89
CA ALA A 159 4.77 3.43 14.53
C ALA A 159 6.08 2.62 14.46
N TRP A 160 7.01 2.81 15.42
CA TRP A 160 8.18 1.94 15.58
C TRP A 160 7.79 0.51 16.00
N ASN A 161 6.85 0.36 16.94
CA ASN A 161 6.36 -0.95 17.37
C ASN A 161 5.78 -1.75 16.20
N THR A 162 4.99 -1.05 15.36
CA THR A 162 4.39 -1.61 14.14
C THR A 162 5.48 -1.98 13.14
N LEU A 163 6.42 -1.07 12.85
CA LEU A 163 7.51 -1.31 11.92
C LEU A 163 8.30 -2.57 12.31
N GLN A 164 8.65 -2.69 13.59
CA GLN A 164 9.45 -3.79 14.13
C GLN A 164 8.72 -5.12 14.13
N SER A 165 7.46 -5.10 14.57
CA SER A 165 6.65 -6.32 14.63
C SER A 165 6.30 -6.82 13.22
N TYR A 166 5.96 -5.90 12.32
CA TYR A 166 5.58 -6.23 10.94
C TYR A 166 6.78 -6.68 10.10
N LEU A 167 7.90 -5.93 10.14
CA LEU A 167 9.11 -6.27 9.38
C LEU A 167 10.01 -7.27 10.09
N ARG A 168 9.70 -7.65 11.34
CA ARG A 168 10.47 -8.63 12.12
C ARG A 168 11.94 -8.22 12.24
N CYS A 169 12.12 -6.97 12.65
CA CYS A 169 13.41 -6.30 12.74
C CYS A 169 13.54 -5.60 14.10
N CYS A 170 14.76 -5.24 14.46
CA CYS A 170 15.02 -4.43 15.64
C CYS A 170 16.09 -3.38 15.33
N ALA A 171 15.92 -2.19 15.91
CA ALA A 171 16.77 -1.02 15.69
C ALA A 171 16.90 -0.60 14.21
N ILE A 172 17.79 0.36 13.95
CA ILE A 172 17.97 0.90 12.60
C ILE A 172 18.82 -0.08 11.77
N ASN A 173 19.98 -0.46 12.30
CA ASN A 173 20.97 -1.29 11.62
C ASN A 173 21.03 -2.71 12.21
N ASP A 174 21.62 -3.63 11.45
CA ASP A 174 21.86 -5.00 11.92
C ASP A 174 22.69 -4.97 13.20
N PHE A 175 22.31 -5.79 14.18
CA PHE A 175 22.93 -5.81 15.51
C PHE A 175 22.93 -4.44 16.23
N GLY A 176 21.97 -3.57 15.89
CA GLY A 176 21.85 -2.20 16.38
C GLY A 176 21.02 -2.01 17.64
N TRP A 177 20.68 -3.08 18.39
CA TRP A 177 19.85 -2.97 19.60
C TRP A 177 20.37 -1.93 20.63
N ASP A 178 21.68 -1.65 20.62
CA ASP A 178 22.31 -0.62 21.45
C ASP A 178 21.79 0.79 21.15
N ASP A 179 21.22 1.04 19.96
CA ASP A 179 20.58 2.30 19.59
C ASP A 179 19.47 2.67 20.59
N TYR A 180 18.84 1.68 21.23
CA TYR A 180 17.82 1.91 22.25
C TYR A 180 18.34 2.63 23.50
N LYS A 181 19.63 2.50 23.83
CA LYS A 181 20.21 3.16 25.01
C LYS A 181 20.12 4.69 24.95
N GLN A 182 19.98 5.24 23.74
CA GLN A 182 19.87 6.67 23.50
C GLN A 182 18.41 7.16 23.46
N THR A 183 17.44 6.26 23.63
CA THR A 183 16.01 6.58 23.56
C THR A 183 15.44 7.00 24.90
N ILE A 184 14.37 7.78 24.86
CA ILE A 184 13.67 8.22 26.07
C ILE A 184 13.00 7.04 26.78
N TRP A 185 12.46 6.08 26.02
CA TRP A 185 11.96 4.82 26.54
C TRP A 185 12.98 4.11 27.42
N PHE A 186 14.23 3.99 26.97
CA PHE A 186 15.25 3.27 27.72
C PHE A 186 15.58 3.96 29.04
N ASN A 187 15.75 5.28 29.01
CA ASN A 187 16.06 6.07 30.21
C ASN A 187 14.90 6.05 31.23
N THR A 188 13.66 6.13 30.75
CA THR A 188 12.48 6.13 31.61
C THR A 188 12.17 4.74 32.18
N THR A 189 12.29 3.70 31.36
CA THR A 189 11.99 2.31 31.73
C THR A 189 13.02 1.75 32.70
N ASN A 190 14.30 2.10 32.52
CA ASN A 190 15.39 1.64 33.37
C ASN A 190 15.77 2.63 34.47
N LYS A 191 14.94 3.62 34.78
CA LYS A 191 15.26 4.63 35.80
C LYS A 191 15.36 4.00 37.19
N ASP A 192 16.42 4.31 37.92
CA ASP A 192 16.55 3.94 39.33
C ASP A 192 15.57 4.74 40.20
N ILE A 193 14.91 4.06 41.13
CA ILE A 193 13.88 4.64 42.00
C ILE A 193 14.52 5.47 43.12
N TYR A 194 15.70 5.07 43.57
CA TYR A 194 16.42 5.66 44.70
C TYR A 194 17.37 6.76 44.24
N GLU A 195 17.97 6.63 43.05
CA GLU A 195 18.94 7.57 42.52
C GLU A 195 18.43 8.31 41.27
N SER A 196 18.23 9.62 41.40
CA SER A 196 17.72 10.44 40.31
C SER A 196 18.75 10.61 39.19
N GLY A 197 18.36 10.25 37.96
CA GLY A 197 19.20 10.41 36.77
C GLY A 197 20.16 9.24 36.53
N VAL A 198 20.05 8.17 37.32
CA VAL A 198 20.81 6.94 37.14
C VAL A 198 19.89 5.83 36.66
N THR A 199 20.39 4.96 35.78
CA THR A 199 19.68 3.77 35.33
C THR A 199 20.04 2.57 36.19
N VAL A 200 19.09 1.67 36.43
CA VAL A 200 19.32 0.41 37.15
C VAL A 200 20.47 -0.37 36.51
N PRO A 201 21.28 -1.07 37.31
CA PRO A 201 22.42 -1.83 36.79
C PRO A 201 21.94 -2.95 35.86
N ILE A 202 22.76 -3.31 34.88
CA ILE A 202 22.48 -4.37 33.90
C ILE A 202 22.19 -5.74 34.57
N SER A 203 22.76 -5.99 35.76
CA SER A 203 22.50 -7.20 36.53
C SER A 203 21.14 -7.22 37.22
N SER A 204 20.41 -6.10 37.21
CA SER A 204 19.07 -6.00 37.79
C SER A 204 18.08 -6.85 36.99
N PRO A 205 17.21 -7.63 37.65
CA PRO A 205 16.12 -8.33 36.98
C PRO A 205 15.09 -7.37 36.35
N TYR A 206 15.15 -6.08 36.68
CA TYR A 206 14.29 -5.04 36.11
C TYR A 206 14.91 -4.31 34.91
N TYR A 207 16.15 -4.65 34.52
CA TYR A 207 16.81 -4.02 33.39
C TYR A 207 16.22 -4.54 32.07
N LEU A 208 15.64 -3.65 31.27
CA LEU A 208 15.05 -3.94 29.97
C LEU A 208 15.94 -3.39 28.85
N ALA A 209 16.51 -4.30 28.06
CA ALA A 209 17.45 -3.93 26.99
C ALA A 209 16.77 -3.36 25.74
N VAL A 210 15.61 -3.89 25.37
CA VAL A 210 14.87 -3.57 24.14
C VAL A 210 13.36 -3.62 24.38
N PRO A 211 12.54 -2.91 23.58
CA PRO A 211 11.09 -3.00 23.69
C PRO A 211 10.56 -4.37 23.22
N PRO A 212 9.35 -4.77 23.67
CA PRO A 212 8.73 -6.04 23.25
C PRO A 212 8.54 -6.19 21.74
N SER A 213 8.40 -5.08 21.00
CA SER A 213 8.28 -5.07 19.54
C SER A 213 9.51 -5.63 18.80
N CYS A 214 10.69 -5.63 19.45
CA CYS A 214 11.90 -6.26 18.92
C CYS A 214 11.94 -7.78 19.15
N CYS A 215 11.04 -8.31 19.97
CA CYS A 215 11.07 -9.72 20.35
C CYS A 215 10.46 -10.62 19.28
N ALA A 216 11.10 -11.76 19.07
CA ALA A 216 10.68 -12.72 18.07
C ALA A 216 9.34 -13.36 18.43
N THR A 217 8.38 -13.27 17.52
CA THR A 217 7.12 -14.00 17.61
C THR A 217 7.21 -15.38 16.96
N LEU A 218 6.31 -16.27 17.38
CA LEU A 218 6.14 -17.59 16.78
C LEU A 218 5.65 -17.45 15.34
N ILE A 219 6.06 -18.38 14.50
CA ILE A 219 5.62 -18.47 13.11
C ILE A 219 4.48 -19.48 13.06
N ASP A 220 3.39 -19.10 12.42
CA ASP A 220 2.33 -20.04 12.07
C ASP A 220 2.86 -21.05 11.04
N GLY A 221 2.87 -22.33 11.41
CA GLY A 221 3.36 -23.40 10.56
C GLY A 221 2.54 -23.62 9.28
N VAL A 222 1.31 -23.12 9.22
CA VAL A 222 0.43 -23.26 8.05
C VAL A 222 0.65 -22.12 7.06
N THR A 223 0.64 -20.89 7.56
CA THR A 223 0.68 -19.70 6.70
C THR A 223 2.10 -19.13 6.52
N GLY A 224 3.03 -19.48 7.40
CA GLY A 224 4.39 -18.92 7.42
C GLY A 224 4.47 -17.48 7.95
N TYR A 225 3.35 -16.91 8.42
CA TYR A 225 3.30 -15.55 8.97
C TYR A 225 3.64 -15.50 10.45
N ALA A 226 4.07 -14.33 10.91
CA ALA A 226 4.26 -14.05 12.33
C ALA A 226 2.91 -14.06 13.05
N THR A 227 2.87 -14.69 14.22
CA THR A 227 1.73 -14.67 15.14
C THR A 227 1.87 -13.52 16.13
N ASP A 228 0.80 -13.19 16.85
CA ASP A 228 0.84 -12.24 17.98
C ASP A 228 1.45 -12.86 19.25
N THR A 229 1.86 -14.14 19.20
CA THR A 229 2.43 -14.84 20.33
C THR A 229 3.95 -14.75 20.30
N TYR A 230 4.52 -14.10 21.31
CA TYR A 230 5.97 -14.05 21.49
C TYR A 230 6.55 -15.42 21.79
N ARG A 231 7.76 -15.69 21.27
CA ARG A 231 8.52 -16.90 21.59
C ARG A 231 8.89 -16.94 23.07
N ASP A 232 9.55 -15.88 23.55
CA ASP A 232 9.93 -15.71 24.95
C ASP A 232 10.34 -14.25 25.20
N VAL A 233 9.42 -13.45 25.75
CA VAL A 233 9.66 -12.01 26.03
C VAL A 233 10.71 -11.83 27.12
N SER A 234 10.69 -12.68 28.14
CA SER A 234 11.63 -12.60 29.25
C SER A 234 13.06 -12.83 28.74
N ARG A 235 13.25 -13.89 27.95
CA ARG A 235 14.53 -14.17 27.29
C ARG A 235 14.91 -13.06 26.32
N CYS A 236 13.98 -12.51 25.54
CA CYS A 236 14.26 -11.39 24.64
C CYS A 236 14.89 -10.19 25.38
N GLN A 237 14.31 -9.76 26.50
CA GLN A 237 14.66 -8.50 27.16
C GLN A 237 15.77 -8.63 28.21
N HIS A 238 15.93 -9.80 28.86
CA HIS A 238 16.81 -10.00 30.02
C HIS A 238 17.98 -10.98 29.79
N TRP A 239 18.38 -11.23 28.54
CA TRP A 239 19.35 -12.29 28.24
C TRP A 239 20.79 -12.01 28.72
N LEU A 240 21.32 -12.87 29.59
CA LEU A 240 22.63 -12.70 30.24
C LEU A 240 23.84 -12.82 29.30
N PHE A 241 23.78 -13.60 28.22
CA PHE A 241 24.96 -14.02 27.46
C PHE A 241 25.19 -13.29 26.11
N GLY A 242 24.45 -12.20 25.84
CA GLY A 242 24.41 -11.54 24.51
C GLY A 242 23.42 -12.24 23.58
N PRO A 243 22.63 -11.54 22.76
CA PRO A 243 22.76 -10.29 22.02
C PRO A 243 22.10 -9.02 22.59
N PRO A 244 21.59 -8.91 23.82
CA PRO A 244 21.29 -7.57 24.34
C PRO A 244 22.50 -6.92 25.02
N LEU A 245 23.65 -7.61 25.12
CA LEU A 245 24.82 -7.15 25.89
C LEU A 245 26.18 -7.29 25.18
N ARG A 246 26.32 -8.26 24.28
CA ARG A 246 27.58 -8.55 23.56
C ARG A 246 27.28 -8.87 22.10
N LYS A 247 28.12 -8.37 21.19
CA LYS A 247 28.02 -8.64 19.75
C LYS A 247 28.53 -10.05 19.36
N SER A 248 29.14 -10.77 20.30
CA SER A 248 29.63 -12.14 20.13
C SER A 248 29.32 -12.97 21.38
N GLY A 249 29.08 -14.27 21.19
CA GLY A 249 28.72 -15.21 22.26
C GLY A 249 27.52 -16.07 21.92
N ALA A 250 26.81 -16.54 22.94
CA ALA A 250 25.57 -17.27 22.76
C ALA A 250 24.53 -16.39 22.04
N HIS A 251 23.62 -17.01 21.29
CA HIS A 251 22.60 -16.30 20.53
C HIS A 251 21.26 -16.36 21.27
N ASN A 252 20.56 -15.22 21.38
CA ASN A 252 19.17 -15.17 21.83
C ASN A 252 18.26 -15.30 20.62
N ASP A 253 17.64 -16.46 20.48
CA ASP A 253 16.68 -16.78 19.42
C ASP A 253 15.32 -16.06 19.58
N ALA A 254 15.11 -15.35 20.70
CA ALA A 254 13.90 -14.58 20.97
C ALA A 254 14.02 -13.09 20.58
N LEU A 255 15.08 -12.69 19.87
CA LEU A 255 15.31 -11.31 19.42
C LEU A 255 15.48 -11.24 17.89
N TYR A 256 14.94 -10.20 17.25
CA TYR A 256 15.26 -9.89 15.86
C TYR A 256 16.60 -9.16 15.75
N TYR A 257 17.52 -9.66 14.93
CA TYR A 257 18.86 -9.09 14.76
C TYR A 257 19.01 -8.18 13.56
N ARG A 258 18.10 -8.32 12.58
CA ARG A 258 18.15 -7.50 11.38
C ARG A 258 17.67 -6.09 11.68
N GLY A 259 18.36 -5.10 11.14
CA GLY A 259 18.01 -3.70 11.22
C GLY A 259 16.79 -3.38 10.36
N CYS A 260 15.88 -2.58 10.90
CA CYS A 260 14.66 -2.22 10.19
C CYS A 260 14.92 -1.45 8.90
N TYR A 261 16.01 -0.70 8.79
CA TYR A 261 16.37 0.00 7.57
C TYR A 261 16.60 -0.97 6.40
N ILE A 262 17.46 -1.96 6.57
CA ILE A 262 17.81 -2.92 5.51
C ILE A 262 16.57 -3.74 5.15
N VAL A 263 15.83 -4.21 6.15
CA VAL A 263 14.61 -5.00 5.92
C VAL A 263 13.56 -4.19 5.15
N LEU A 264 13.35 -2.92 5.51
CA LEU A 264 12.39 -2.06 4.84
C LEU A 264 12.78 -1.81 3.37
N ILE A 265 14.06 -1.56 3.09
CA ILE A 265 14.53 -1.35 1.72
C ILE A 265 14.41 -2.63 0.88
N GLU A 266 14.73 -3.79 1.45
CA GLU A 266 14.51 -5.08 0.79
C GLU A 266 13.01 -5.33 0.50
N TYR A 267 12.16 -5.07 1.50
CA TYR A 267 10.71 -5.17 1.38
C TYR A 267 10.18 -4.27 0.26
N MET A 268 10.55 -2.98 0.27
CA MET A 268 10.17 -2.04 -0.79
C MET A 268 10.62 -2.55 -2.17
N LYS A 269 11.88 -2.98 -2.32
CA LYS A 269 12.39 -3.50 -3.60
C LYS A 269 11.64 -4.74 -4.09
N MET A 270 11.27 -5.65 -3.18
CA MET A 270 10.52 -6.85 -3.51
C MET A 270 9.10 -6.50 -3.99
N HIS A 271 8.38 -5.66 -3.24
CA HIS A 271 7.02 -5.28 -3.59
C HIS A 271 6.92 -4.35 -4.81
N THR A 272 7.90 -3.45 -5.01
CA THR A 272 7.96 -2.57 -6.20
C THR A 272 7.97 -3.38 -7.50
N LYS A 273 8.60 -4.56 -7.54
CA LYS A 273 8.59 -5.42 -8.75
C LYS A 273 7.18 -5.87 -9.11
N TYR A 274 6.42 -6.40 -8.15
CA TYR A 274 5.05 -6.87 -8.37
C TYR A 274 4.13 -5.70 -8.72
N LEU A 275 4.25 -4.57 -8.03
CA LEU A 275 3.46 -3.38 -8.33
C LEU A 275 3.79 -2.81 -9.73
N PHE A 276 5.06 -2.87 -10.15
CA PHE A 276 5.46 -2.41 -11.48
C PHE A 276 4.83 -3.28 -12.58
N ILE A 277 4.81 -4.61 -12.40
CA ILE A 277 4.11 -5.53 -13.32
C ILE A 277 2.62 -5.19 -13.39
N LEU A 278 1.97 -4.98 -12.25
CA LEU A 278 0.56 -4.58 -12.19
C LEU A 278 0.31 -3.26 -12.94
N THR A 279 1.21 -2.28 -12.77
CA THR A 279 1.16 -0.98 -13.46
C THR A 279 1.25 -1.14 -14.98
N MET A 280 2.14 -2.01 -15.46
CA MET A 280 2.27 -2.29 -16.89
C MET A 280 1.02 -2.96 -17.47
N ILE A 281 0.39 -3.87 -16.72
CA ILE A 281 -0.88 -4.50 -17.11
C ILE A 281 -1.99 -3.45 -17.20
N CYS A 282 -2.14 -2.59 -16.19
CA CYS A 282 -3.13 -1.50 -16.20
C CYS A 282 -2.92 -0.55 -17.40
N CYS A 283 -1.66 -0.19 -17.68
CA CYS A 283 -1.31 0.62 -18.84
C CYS A 283 -1.73 -0.05 -20.15
N GLY A 284 -1.46 -1.36 -20.30
CA GLY A 284 -1.90 -2.15 -21.45
C GLY A 284 -3.42 -2.16 -21.63
N VAL A 285 -4.19 -2.29 -20.54
CA VAL A 285 -5.66 -2.22 -20.56
C VAL A 285 -6.15 -0.85 -21.02
N PHE A 286 -5.56 0.24 -20.52
CA PHE A 286 -5.94 1.61 -20.92
C PHE A 286 -5.64 1.87 -22.40
N VAL A 287 -4.44 1.50 -22.86
CA VAL A 287 -4.03 1.66 -24.26
C VAL A 287 -4.90 0.81 -25.20
N LEU A 288 -5.17 -0.44 -24.84
CA LEU A 288 -6.04 -1.31 -25.64
C LEU A 288 -7.46 -0.72 -25.75
N THR A 289 -8.02 -0.25 -24.64
CA THR A 289 -9.35 0.39 -24.63
C THR A 289 -9.37 1.65 -25.49
N PHE A 290 -8.32 2.48 -25.39
CA PHE A 290 -8.14 3.66 -26.22
C PHE A 290 -8.11 3.31 -27.73
N LEU A 291 -7.31 2.31 -28.11
CA LEU A 291 -7.20 1.88 -29.52
C LEU A 291 -8.54 1.38 -30.06
N ILE A 292 -9.30 0.62 -29.27
CA ILE A 292 -10.64 0.15 -29.66
C ILE A 292 -11.57 1.35 -29.89
N LEU A 293 -11.61 2.32 -28.98
CA LEU A 293 -12.48 3.51 -29.13
C LEU A 293 -12.12 4.34 -30.36
N VAL A 294 -10.82 4.60 -30.58
CA VAL A 294 -10.37 5.40 -31.72
C VAL A 294 -10.64 4.69 -33.04
N CYS A 295 -10.23 3.42 -33.18
CA CYS A 295 -10.34 2.67 -34.44
C CYS A 295 -11.79 2.31 -34.78
N CYS A 296 -12.59 1.90 -33.80
CA CYS A 296 -13.93 1.38 -34.07
C CYS A 296 -15.03 2.45 -34.07
N LYS A 297 -14.85 3.55 -33.32
CA LYS A 297 -15.87 4.59 -33.18
C LYS A 297 -15.46 5.94 -33.76
N LEU A 298 -14.26 6.44 -33.44
CA LEU A 298 -13.89 7.81 -33.78
C LEU A 298 -13.53 7.98 -35.26
N ILE A 299 -12.77 7.02 -35.83
CA ILE A 299 -12.33 7.05 -37.24
C ILE A 299 -13.46 6.65 -38.20
N ARG A 300 -14.52 5.98 -37.70
CA ARG A 300 -15.61 5.51 -38.57
C ARG A 300 -16.40 6.72 -39.10
N PRO A 301 -16.49 6.90 -40.43
CA PRO A 301 -17.14 8.06 -41.00
C PRO A 301 -18.60 8.13 -40.57
N SER A 302 -19.04 9.33 -40.21
CA SER A 302 -20.43 9.66 -39.95
C SER A 302 -21.30 9.08 -41.06
N LYS A 303 -22.15 8.08 -40.77
CA LYS A 303 -23.28 7.80 -41.66
C LYS A 303 -24.15 9.05 -41.61
N THR A 304 -24.00 9.94 -42.58
CA THR A 304 -24.93 11.03 -42.84
C THR A 304 -26.30 10.40 -42.97
N LYS A 305 -27.16 10.62 -41.97
CA LYS A 305 -28.61 10.44 -42.12
C LYS A 305 -29.04 11.51 -43.13
N TRP A 306 -29.03 11.14 -44.40
CA TRP A 306 -29.91 11.79 -45.37
C TRP A 306 -31.31 11.26 -45.07
N ASN A 307 -32.14 12.11 -44.50
CA ASN A 307 -33.59 12.18 -44.64
C ASN A 307 -34.06 13.50 -44.03
#